data_AF-A0A412KGZ1-F1
#
_entry.id   AF-A0A412KGZ1-F1
#
_cell.length_a   1.000
_cell.length_b   1.000
_cell.length_c   1.000
_cell.angle_alpha   90.00
_cell.angle_beta   90.00
_cell.angle_gamma   90.00
#
_symmetry.space_group_name_H-M   'P 1'
#
loop_
_entity.id
_entity.type
_entity.pdbx_description
1 polymer ?
#
loop_
_entity_poly.entity_id
_entity_poly.type
_entity_poly.pdbx_seq_one_letter_code
_entity_poly.pdbx_strand_id
1 'polypeptide(L)'
;MIKTSINTDYNNDFHDWNAIEHQIKMIAKAGFTNVQWIHDWEGEYLYSKSEMYQARDILRYYGLEANTIHATEGGIRHKTVNGKSVPIAKERCSSARKDYTSSNEYIRLAG
;
A
#
# COMPACT_ATOMS: atom_id res chain seq x y z
N MET A 1 -22.81 -17.53 -10.28
CA MET A 1 -21.57 -18.14 -9.76
C MET A 1 -21.16 -17.33 -8.53
N ILE A 2 -20.85 -17.98 -7.41
CA ILE A 2 -20.40 -17.28 -6.19
C ILE A 2 -18.96 -16.80 -6.41
N LYS A 3 -18.70 -15.52 -6.12
CA LYS A 3 -17.35 -14.93 -6.15
C LYS A 3 -16.73 -15.03 -4.75
N THR A 4 -15.48 -15.47 -4.69
CA THR A 4 -14.70 -15.57 -3.44
C THR A 4 -13.63 -14.50 -3.43
N SER A 5 -13.47 -13.84 -2.29
CA SER A 5 -12.52 -12.73 -2.13
C SER A 5 -11.67 -12.91 -0.88
N ILE A 6 -10.42 -12.47 -0.96
CA ILE A 6 -9.47 -12.42 0.15
C ILE A 6 -8.65 -11.11 0.08
N ASN A 7 -8.06 -10.69 1.19
CA ASN A 7 -7.17 -9.53 1.19
C ASN A 7 -5.81 -9.91 0.62
N THR A 8 -5.16 -8.97 -0.07
CA THR A 8 -3.84 -9.20 -0.68
C THR A 8 -2.69 -9.31 0.34
N ASP A 9 -2.91 -8.86 1.57
CA ASP A 9 -1.99 -8.92 2.72
C ASP A 9 -2.27 -10.09 3.69
N TYR A 10 -3.03 -11.12 3.26
CA TYR A 10 -3.45 -12.23 4.12
C TYR A 10 -2.30 -12.92 4.89
N ASN A 11 -1.08 -12.87 4.35
CA ASN A 11 0.12 -13.45 4.93
C ASN A 11 1.18 -12.38 5.24
N ASN A 12 0.73 -11.19 5.67
CA ASN A 12 1.47 -10.01 6.12
C ASN A 12 1.44 -8.82 5.13
N ASP A 13 1.62 -7.61 5.68
CA ASP A 13 1.77 -6.36 4.92
C ASP A 13 3.21 -6.25 4.40
N PHE A 14 3.43 -6.68 3.16
CA PHE A 14 4.72 -6.53 2.49
C PHE A 14 4.72 -5.25 1.65
N HIS A 15 5.84 -4.52 1.69
CA HIS A 15 6.06 -3.31 0.89
C HIS A 15 6.90 -3.57 -0.38
N ASP A 16 7.45 -4.78 -0.54
CA ASP A 16 8.20 -5.20 -1.73
C ASP A 16 7.27 -5.82 -2.78
N TRP A 17 7.39 -5.35 -4.03
CA TRP A 17 6.52 -5.80 -5.13
C TRP A 17 6.66 -7.30 -5.46
N ASN A 18 7.86 -7.89 -5.32
CA ASN A 18 8.01 -9.33 -5.59
C ASN A 18 7.31 -10.17 -4.52
N ALA A 19 7.38 -9.73 -3.25
CA ALA A 19 6.66 -10.37 -2.15
C ALA A 19 5.13 -10.20 -2.29
N ILE A 20 4.66 -9.02 -2.69
CA ILE A 20 3.24 -8.77 -3.01
C ILE A 20 2.79 -9.69 -4.14
N GLU A 21 3.51 -9.72 -5.27
CA GLU A 21 3.15 -10.56 -6.41
C GLU A 21 3.14 -12.06 -6.04
N HIS A 22 4.07 -12.50 -5.19
CA HIS A 22 4.07 -13.86 -4.67
C HIS A 22 2.76 -14.19 -3.92
N GLN A 23 2.28 -13.29 -3.07
CA GLN A 23 0.97 -13.45 -2.40
C GLN A 23 -0.17 -13.53 -3.43
N ILE A 24 -0.20 -12.63 -4.42
CA ILE A 24 -1.22 -12.64 -5.49
C ILE A 24 -1.24 -13.98 -6.23
N LYS A 25 -0.06 -14.51 -6.56
CA LYS A 25 0.08 -15.83 -7.20
C LYS A 25 -0.48 -16.94 -6.32
N MET A 26 -0.23 -16.91 -4.99
CA MET A 26 -0.76 -17.91 -4.07
C MET A 26 -2.28 -17.81 -3.93
N ILE A 27 -2.83 -16.60 -3.90
CA ILE A 27 -4.27 -16.34 -3.88
C ILE A 27 -4.94 -16.95 -5.12
N ALA A 28 -4.40 -16.67 -6.31
CA ALA A 28 -4.92 -17.24 -7.56
C ALA A 28 -4.84 -18.77 -7.57
N LYS A 29 -3.72 -19.34 -7.12
CA LYS A 29 -3.56 -20.81 -7.00
C LYS A 29 -4.53 -21.45 -6.02
N ALA A 30 -4.96 -20.73 -4.99
CA ALA A 30 -5.96 -21.19 -4.03
C ALA A 30 -7.40 -21.14 -4.58
N GLY A 31 -7.61 -20.60 -5.79
CA GLY A 31 -8.92 -20.59 -6.46
C GLY A 31 -9.79 -19.37 -6.13
N PHE A 32 -9.22 -18.32 -5.54
CA PHE A 32 -9.93 -17.04 -5.42
C PHE A 32 -10.10 -16.38 -6.79
N THR A 33 -11.18 -15.62 -6.92
CA THR A 33 -11.51 -14.89 -8.16
C THR A 33 -11.40 -13.38 -7.97
N ASN A 34 -11.51 -12.91 -6.73
CA ASN A 34 -11.46 -11.51 -6.40
C ASN A 34 -10.53 -11.23 -5.22
N VAL A 35 -10.09 -9.98 -5.07
CA VAL A 35 -9.27 -9.53 -3.96
C VAL A 35 -9.72 -8.19 -3.40
N GLN A 36 -9.42 -7.95 -2.13
CA GLN A 36 -9.34 -6.60 -1.58
C GLN A 36 -7.87 -6.17 -1.63
N TRP A 37 -7.57 -5.11 -2.36
CA TRP A 37 -6.21 -4.59 -2.48
C TRP A 37 -5.87 -3.83 -1.20
N ILE A 38 -5.10 -4.47 -0.32
CA ILE A 38 -4.74 -3.96 0.99
C ILE A 38 -3.23 -4.08 1.15
N HIS A 39 -2.57 -2.92 1.24
CA HIS A 39 -1.14 -2.76 1.50
C HIS A 39 -0.92 -1.40 2.14
N ASP A 40 0.22 -1.24 2.80
CA ASP A 40 0.70 0.03 3.37
C ASP A 40 -0.26 0.58 4.44
N TRP A 41 -0.49 -0.23 5.49
CA TRP A 41 -1.34 0.14 6.62
C TRP A 41 -0.80 1.33 7.43
N GLU A 42 0.53 1.52 7.43
CA GLU A 42 1.17 2.55 8.23
C GLU A 42 1.31 3.88 7.47
N GLY A 43 0.61 4.90 7.96
CA GLY A 43 0.82 6.29 7.57
C GLY A 43 0.02 6.78 6.36
N GLU A 44 0.38 7.97 5.87
CA GLU A 44 -0.31 8.65 4.78
C GLU A 44 0.14 8.12 3.42
N TYR A 45 -0.24 6.89 3.09
CA TYR A 45 0.08 6.26 1.81
C TYR A 45 -1.03 6.40 0.76
N LEU A 46 -0.74 7.12 -0.32
CA LEU A 46 -1.58 7.21 -1.51
C LEU A 46 -0.88 6.59 -2.71
N TYR A 47 -1.56 5.68 -3.40
CA TYR A 47 -1.07 5.09 -4.64
C TYR A 47 -0.91 6.15 -5.74
N SER A 48 0.23 6.13 -6.43
CA SER A 48 0.39 6.85 -7.69
C SER A 48 -0.38 6.14 -8.81
N LYS A 49 -0.69 6.86 -9.90
CA LYS A 49 -1.32 6.25 -11.09
C LYS A 49 -0.51 5.08 -11.64
N SER A 50 0.83 5.19 -11.63
CA SER A 50 1.74 4.13 -12.08
C SER A 50 1.65 2.87 -11.21
N GLU A 51 1.60 3.03 -9.87
CA GLU A 51 1.43 1.89 -8.96
C GLU A 51 0.07 1.22 -9.15
N MET A 52 -0.99 2.01 -9.38
CA MET A 52 -2.30 1.47 -9.70
C MET A 52 -2.30 0.66 -11.00
N TYR A 53 -1.54 1.08 -12.02
CA TYR A 53 -1.40 0.30 -13.25
C TYR A 53 -0.62 -0.99 -13.04
N GLN A 54 0.45 -0.96 -12.25
CA GLN A 54 1.21 -2.17 -11.89
C GLN A 54 0.34 -3.17 -11.13
N ALA A 55 -0.39 -2.71 -10.10
CA ALA A 55 -1.35 -3.54 -9.37
C ALA A 55 -2.40 -4.16 -10.30
N ARG A 56 -2.99 -3.35 -11.20
CA ARG A 56 -3.97 -3.82 -12.20
C ARG A 56 -3.39 -4.92 -13.08
N ASP A 57 -2.19 -4.73 -13.60
CA ASP A 57 -1.59 -5.65 -14.57
C ASP A 57 -1.19 -6.97 -13.90
N ILE A 58 -0.68 -6.94 -12.67
CA ILE A 58 -0.42 -8.13 -11.85
C ILE A 58 -1.71 -8.92 -11.60
N LEU A 59 -2.79 -8.26 -11.15
CA LEU A 59 -4.05 -8.94 -10.88
C LEU A 59 -4.63 -9.58 -12.14
N ARG A 60 -4.61 -8.86 -13.27
CA ARG A 60 -5.07 -9.39 -14.57
C ARG A 60 -4.25 -10.58 -15.03
N TYR A 61 -2.93 -10.53 -14.87
CA TYR A 61 -2.04 -11.63 -15.24
C TYR A 61 -2.40 -12.94 -14.52
N TYR A 62 -2.79 -12.85 -13.24
CA TYR A 62 -3.22 -14.02 -12.45
C TYR A 62 -4.74 -14.29 -12.49
N GLY A 63 -5.51 -13.56 -13.31
CA GLY A 63 -6.95 -13.77 -13.46
C GLY A 63 -7.79 -13.32 -12.25
N LEU A 64 -7.30 -12.35 -11.48
CA LEU A 64 -7.97 -11.80 -10.29
C LEU A 64 -8.59 -10.43 -10.57
N GLU A 65 -9.71 -10.14 -9.90
CA GLU A 65 -10.39 -8.85 -9.94
C GLU A 65 -10.31 -8.13 -8.58
N ALA A 66 -9.96 -6.85 -8.56
CA ALA A 66 -10.03 -6.05 -7.34
C ALA A 66 -11.48 -5.60 -7.06
N ASN A 67 -11.97 -5.85 -5.85
CA ASN A 67 -13.32 -5.43 -5.40
C ASN A 67 -13.30 -4.12 -4.62
N THR A 68 -12.21 -3.89 -3.90
CA THR A 68 -12.04 -2.79 -2.94
C THR A 68 -10.54 -2.49 -2.87
N ILE A 69 -10.23 -1.25 -2.52
CA ILE A 69 -8.88 -0.77 -2.26
C ILE A 69 -8.86 -0.14 -0.86
N HIS A 70 -7.88 -0.52 -0.06
CA HIS A 70 -7.55 0.21 1.16
C HIS A 70 -6.77 1.48 0.80
N ALA A 71 -7.17 2.63 1.34
CA ALA A 71 -6.44 3.89 1.21
C ALA A 71 -6.39 4.60 2.57
N THR A 72 -5.17 4.70 3.11
CA THR A 72 -4.70 5.35 4.34
C THR A 72 -5.46 5.11 5.65
N GLU A 73 -4.76 4.62 6.66
CA GLU A 73 -4.98 5.07 8.04
C GLU A 73 -4.24 6.41 8.22
N GLY A 74 -4.94 7.46 8.64
CA GLY A 74 -4.38 8.82 8.72
C GLY A 74 -3.08 8.90 9.54
N GLY A 75 -2.26 9.91 9.26
CA GLY A 75 -0.87 9.99 9.72
C GLY A 75 -0.62 9.75 11.21
N ILE A 76 0.53 9.14 11.50
CA ILE A 76 1.04 8.87 12.85
C ILE A 76 1.18 10.19 13.61
N ARG A 77 0.35 10.35 14.65
CA ARG A 77 0.31 11.59 15.44
C ARG A 77 1.43 11.70 16.47
N HIS A 78 2.12 10.60 16.78
CA HIS A 78 3.11 10.53 17.85
C HIS A 78 4.25 9.57 17.52
N LYS A 79 5.49 9.96 17.84
CA LYS A 79 6.65 9.04 17.81
C LYS A 79 7.29 8.93 19.18
N THR A 80 7.97 7.82 19.42
CA THR A 80 8.76 7.64 20.64
C THR A 80 10.19 8.15 20.42
N VAL A 81 10.60 9.14 21.21
CA VAL A 81 11.97 9.67 21.24
C VAL A 81 12.49 9.52 22.66
N ASN A 82 13.59 8.78 22.85
CA ASN A 82 14.19 8.51 24.17
C ASN A 82 13.18 7.99 25.20
N GLY A 83 12.29 7.08 24.79
CA GLY A 83 11.26 6.49 25.65
C GLY A 83 10.07 7.41 25.96
N LYS A 84 9.98 8.60 25.36
CA LYS A 84 8.86 9.53 25.54
C LYS A 84 8.07 9.68 24.24
N SER A 85 6.74 9.62 24.35
CA SER A 85 5.84 9.94 23.23
C SER A 85 5.86 11.45 22.98
N VAL A 86 6.28 11.84 21.79
CA VAL A 86 6.28 13.24 21.33
C VAL A 86 5.30 13.41 20.17
N PRO A 87 4.42 14.42 20.19
CA PRO A 87 3.51 14.68 19.09
C PRO A 87 4.30 15.04 17.83
N ILE A 88 3.96 14.42 16.71
CA ILE A 88 4.43 14.82 15.38
C ILE A 88 3.53 15.97 14.95
N ALA A 89 4.01 17.19 15.21
CA ALA A 89 3.25 18.41 14.95
C ALA A 89 3.20 18.70 13.44
N LYS A 90 2.28 18.07 12.69
CA LYS A 90 1.82 18.49 11.35
C LYS A 90 2.89 18.93 10.32
N GLU A 91 4.16 18.61 10.52
CA GLU A 91 5.12 18.65 9.44
C GLU A 91 4.65 17.55 8.51
N ARG A 92 4.07 17.94 7.38
CA ARG A 92 3.86 17.05 6.25
C ARG A 92 5.19 16.33 6.06
N CYS A 93 5.24 15.09 6.54
CA CYS A 93 5.84 14.00 5.82
C CYS A 93 7.20 14.34 5.18
N SER A 94 8.11 14.94 5.95
CA SER A 94 9.47 15.24 5.48
C SER A 94 10.26 13.97 5.14
N SER A 95 9.79 12.83 5.64
CA SER A 95 10.24 11.47 5.30
C SER A 95 9.33 10.74 4.30
N ALA A 96 8.21 11.33 3.85
CA ALA A 96 7.39 10.70 2.84
C ALA A 96 8.08 10.79 1.48
N ARG A 97 8.01 9.69 0.75
CA ARG A 97 8.54 9.57 -0.60
C ARG A 97 7.78 10.40 -1.65
N LYS A 98 6.74 11.16 -1.24
CA LYS A 98 5.82 11.95 -2.08
C LYS A 98 5.46 13.30 -1.43
N ASP A 99 6.45 13.98 -0.89
CA ASP A 99 6.29 15.34 -0.33
C ASP A 99 6.74 16.38 -1.36
N TYR A 100 5.77 17.10 -1.96
CA TYR A 100 6.04 18.17 -2.92
C TYR A 100 6.79 19.38 -2.32
N THR A 101 6.92 19.44 -0.99
CA THR A 101 7.73 20.44 -0.28
C THR A 101 9.15 19.95 0.04
N SER A 102 9.47 18.70 -0.32
CA SER A 102 10.78 18.09 -0.06
C SER A 102 11.93 18.82 -0.76
N SER A 103 13.07 18.87 -0.08
CA SER A 103 14.34 19.33 -0.64
C SER A 103 14.97 18.31 -1.61
N ASN A 104 14.51 17.04 -1.58
CA ASN A 104 14.90 16.00 -2.53
C ASN A 104 14.01 16.07 -3.78
N GLU A 105 14.64 16.26 -4.94
CA GLU A 105 13.95 16.48 -6.22
C GLU A 105 13.05 15.31 -6.64
N TYR A 106 13.51 14.07 -6.51
CA TYR A 106 12.73 12.90 -6.91
C TYR A 106 11.50 12.70 -6.01
N ILE A 107 11.63 13.00 -4.72
CA ILE A 107 10.52 12.95 -3.75
C ILE A 107 9.50 14.06 -4.04
N ARG A 108 9.98 15.25 -4.39
CA ARG A 108 9.11 16.38 -4.76
C ARG A 108 8.31 16.10 -6.02
N LEU A 109 8.92 15.49 -7.05
CA LEU A 109 8.23 15.13 -8.29
C LEU A 109 7.21 14.00 -8.10
N ALA A 110 7.31 13.24 -7.01
CA ALA A 110 6.42 12.11 -6.72
C ALA A 110 5.17 12.51 -5.91
N GLY A 111 5.13 13.73 -5.35
CA GLY A 111 4.03 14.30 -4.55
C GLY A 111 3.07 15.19 -5.30
#